data_AF-A0A4Q3TSJ6-F1
#
_entry.id   AF-A0A4Q3TSJ6-F1
#
_cell.length_a   1.000
_cell.length_b   1.000
_cell.length_c   1.000
_cell.angle_alpha   90.00
_cell.angle_beta   90.00
_cell.angle_gamma   90.00
#
_symmetry.space_group_name_H-M   'P 1'
#
loop_
_entity.id
_entity.type
_entity.pdbx_description
1 polymer ?
#
loop_
_entity_poly.entity_id
_entity_poly.type
_entity_poly.pdbx_seq_one_letter_code
_entity_poly.pdbx_strand_id
1 'polypeptide(L)'
;MSQEITNLFSPNAPVPTFEAIRIAIASPEEIRKWSSGEIKKPETINYRTFKPERDGLFCARIFGPIKDYECLCGKYKRIKYRGVTCE
;
A
#
# COMPACT_ATOMS: atom_id res chain seq x y z
N MET A 1 -29.58 -18.54 -3.21
CA MET A 1 -28.85 -17.39 -2.67
C MET A 1 -28.05 -17.78 -1.43
N SER A 2 -27.30 -18.90 -1.51
CA SER A 2 -26.56 -19.48 -0.37
C SER A 2 -25.26 -20.16 -0.82
N GLN A 3 -25.10 -20.39 -2.13
CA GLN A 3 -23.95 -21.07 -2.75
C GLN A 3 -22.83 -20.11 -3.16
N GLU A 4 -23.06 -18.80 -3.13
CA GLU A 4 -22.05 -17.79 -3.49
C GLU A 4 -21.02 -17.55 -2.37
N ILE A 5 -21.41 -17.81 -1.11
CA ILE A 5 -20.58 -17.52 0.07
C ILE A 5 -19.55 -18.63 0.32
N THR A 6 -19.80 -19.85 -0.17
CA THR A 6 -18.91 -21.01 0.03
C THR A 6 -17.64 -20.99 -0.82
N ASN A 7 -17.57 -20.16 -1.86
CA ASN A 7 -16.48 -20.20 -2.85
C ASN A 7 -15.36 -19.16 -2.64
N LEU A 8 -15.46 -18.30 -1.63
CA LEU A 8 -14.48 -17.21 -1.39
C LEU A 8 -13.15 -17.68 -0.76
N PHE A 9 -13.09 -18.90 -0.22
CA PHE A 9 -11.91 -19.40 0.52
C PHE A 9 -11.30 -20.68 -0.07
N SER A 10 -11.65 -21.04 -1.31
CA SER A 10 -11.03 -22.18 -2.00
C SER A 10 -9.56 -21.88 -2.33
N PRO A 11 -8.58 -22.62 -1.78
CA PRO A 11 -7.16 -22.38 -2.01
C PRO A 11 -6.69 -22.68 -3.44
N ASN A 12 -7.58 -23.27 -4.26
CA ASN A 12 -7.34 -23.66 -5.66
C ASN A 12 -8.15 -22.81 -6.65
N ALA A 13 -8.58 -21.60 -6.29
CA ALA A 13 -9.16 -20.69 -7.26
C ALA A 13 -8.13 -20.40 -8.37
N PRO A 14 -8.44 -20.67 -9.66
CA PRO A 14 -7.53 -20.34 -10.74
C PRO A 14 -7.27 -18.83 -10.73
N VAL A 15 -6.01 -18.43 -10.87
CA VAL A 15 -5.64 -17.02 -10.98
C VAL A 15 -6.43 -16.45 -12.17
N PRO A 16 -7.18 -15.34 -12.00
CA PRO A 16 -7.96 -14.78 -13.08
C PRO A 16 -7.05 -14.47 -14.28
N THR A 17 -7.28 -15.17 -15.39
CA THR A 17 -6.55 -14.97 -16.64
C THR A 17 -7.23 -13.88 -17.46
N PHE A 18 -6.46 -12.96 -18.03
CA PHE A 18 -6.97 -11.98 -18.98
C PHE A 18 -6.80 -12.52 -20.41
N GLU A 19 -7.79 -12.26 -21.28
CA GLU A 19 -7.73 -12.66 -22.69
C GLU A 19 -6.93 -11.68 -23.54
N ALA A 20 -6.85 -10.40 -23.14
CA ALA A 20 -6.18 -9.35 -23.89
C ALA A 20 -5.61 -8.25 -22.97
N ILE A 21 -4.59 -7.53 -23.46
CA ILE A 21 -3.98 -6.36 -22.82
C ILE A 21 -4.20 -5.15 -23.73
N ARG A 22 -4.57 -4.01 -23.15
CA ARG A 22 -4.71 -2.73 -23.85
C ARG A 22 -3.73 -1.69 -23.28
N ILE A 23 -3.19 -0.84 -24.15
CA ILE A 23 -2.43 0.35 -23.77
C ILE A 23 -3.23 1.61 -24.16
N ALA A 24 -3.19 2.62 -23.30
CA ALA A 24 -3.82 3.92 -23.51
C ALA A 24 -3.04 5.00 -22.75
N ILE A 25 -3.25 6.26 -23.11
CA ILE A 25 -2.70 7.39 -22.36
C ILE A 25 -3.54 7.57 -21.09
N ALA A 26 -2.86 7.65 -19.95
CA ALA A 26 -3.50 7.91 -18.67
C ALA A 26 -3.86 9.39 -18.52
N SER A 27 -5.08 9.67 -18.10
CA SER A 27 -5.53 11.02 -17.74
C SER A 27 -4.97 11.46 -16.36
N PRO A 28 -4.92 12.78 -16.08
CA PRO A 28 -4.52 13.26 -14.76
C PRO A 28 -5.36 12.71 -13.60
N GLU A 29 -6.64 12.42 -13.84
CA GLU A 29 -7.56 11.83 -12.85
C GLU A 29 -7.20 10.36 -12.56
N GLU A 30 -6.86 9.59 -13.58
CA GLU A 30 -6.40 8.20 -13.43
C GLU A 30 -5.08 8.12 -12.66
N ILE A 31 -4.12 9.01 -12.96
CA ILE A 31 -2.84 9.08 -12.24
C ILE A 31 -3.08 9.36 -10.75
N ARG A 32 -3.99 10.29 -10.42
CA ARG A 32 -4.35 10.58 -9.03
C ARG A 32 -5.07 9.40 -8.36
N LYS A 33 -5.89 8.65 -9.09
CA LYS A 33 -6.58 7.46 -8.58
C LYS A 33 -5.62 6.32 -8.23
N TRP A 34 -4.52 6.17 -8.95
CA TRP A 34 -3.48 5.19 -8.64
C TRP A 34 -2.61 5.61 -7.45
N SER A 35 -2.49 6.91 -7.23
CA SER A 35 -1.65 7.43 -6.15
C SER A 35 -2.29 7.19 -4.78
N SER A 36 -1.45 6.76 -3.83
CA SER A 36 -1.82 6.63 -2.41
C SER A 36 -1.42 7.85 -1.57
N GLY A 37 -0.85 8.90 -2.20
CA GLY A 37 -0.47 10.13 -1.54
C GLY A 37 0.45 11.02 -2.38
N GLU A 38 0.55 12.28 -2.00
CA GLU A 38 1.38 13.29 -2.69
C GLU A 38 2.75 13.45 -2.01
N ILE A 39 3.81 13.47 -2.81
CA ILE A 39 5.16 13.80 -2.36
C ILE A 39 5.33 15.31 -2.45
N LYS A 40 5.65 15.95 -1.32
CA LYS A 40 5.78 17.41 -1.23
C LYS A 40 7.22 17.88 -1.16
N LYS A 41 8.14 16.96 -0.82
CA LYS A 41 9.54 17.29 -0.60
C LYS A 41 10.46 16.27 -1.28
N PRO A 42 11.65 16.68 -1.72
CA PRO A 42 12.59 15.80 -2.41
C PRO A 42 13.41 14.92 -1.46
N GLU A 43 13.23 15.03 -0.13
CA GLU A 43 14.05 14.25 0.81
C GLU A 43 13.72 12.76 0.75
N THR A 44 14.73 11.94 1.04
CA THR A 44 14.66 10.49 0.97
C THR A 44 14.59 9.88 2.37
N ILE A 45 15.72 9.81 3.04
CA ILE A 45 15.91 9.24 4.36
C ILE A 45 16.72 10.19 5.22
N ASN A 46 16.47 10.12 6.52
CA ASN A 46 17.27 10.82 7.50
C ASN A 46 18.68 10.21 7.57
N TYR A 47 19.72 11.03 7.46
CA TYR A 47 21.12 10.57 7.45
C TYR A 47 21.56 9.87 8.75
N ARG A 48 20.94 10.19 9.89
CA ARG A 48 21.33 9.66 11.20
C ARG A 48 20.50 8.46 11.62
N THR A 49 19.18 8.55 11.44
CA THR A 49 18.25 7.51 11.90
C THR A 49 17.93 6.46 10.83
N PHE A 50 18.30 6.74 9.58
CA PHE A 50 17.92 5.95 8.40
C PHE A 50 16.41 5.74 8.24
N LYS A 51 15.61 6.56 8.93
CA LYS A 51 14.16 6.56 8.78
C LYS A 51 13.78 7.43 7.59
N PRO A 52 12.79 7.02 6.77
CA PRO A 52 12.24 7.85 5.72
C PRO A 52 11.69 9.16 6.25
N GLU A 53 11.88 10.22 5.47
CA GLU A 53 11.36 11.54 5.80
C GLU A 53 9.86 11.65 5.50
N ARG A 54 9.17 12.49 6.28
CA ARG A 54 7.73 12.72 6.11
C ARG A 54 7.47 13.55 4.86
N ASP A 55 6.52 13.09 4.05
CA ASP A 55 6.14 13.67 2.75
C ASP A 55 7.28 13.69 1.71
N GLY A 56 8.34 12.91 1.96
CA GLY A 56 9.46 12.65 1.05
C GLY A 56 9.25 11.46 0.12
N LEU A 57 10.25 11.17 -0.70
CA LEU A 57 10.23 10.13 -1.74
C LEU A 57 10.00 8.71 -1.20
N PHE A 58 10.37 8.45 0.07
CA PHE A 58 10.20 7.13 0.71
C PHE A 58 9.18 7.16 1.87
N CYS A 59 8.27 8.13 1.88
CA CYS A 59 7.37 8.32 3.01
C CYS A 59 6.51 7.07 3.30
N ALA A 60 6.64 6.54 4.52
CA ALA A 60 5.92 5.34 4.96
C ALA A 60 4.38 5.51 4.99
N ARG A 61 3.88 6.75 4.98
CA ARG A 61 2.44 7.03 4.89
C ARG A 61 1.87 6.78 3.49
N ILE A 62 2.68 6.98 2.45
CA ILE A 62 2.29 6.83 1.05
C ILE A 62 2.53 5.40 0.60
N PHE A 63 3.72 4.87 0.88
CA PHE A 63 4.16 3.57 0.36
C PHE A 63 3.98 2.42 1.35
N GLY A 64 3.67 2.71 2.62
CA GLY A 64 3.47 1.71 3.66
C GLY A 64 4.64 1.55 4.63
N PRO A 65 4.50 0.66 5.62
CA PRO A 65 5.50 0.47 6.67
C PRO A 65 6.78 -0.20 6.18
N ILE A 66 7.92 0.12 6.80
CA ILE A 66 9.23 -0.47 6.48
C ILE A 66 9.36 -1.90 7.03
N LYS A 67 8.67 -2.18 8.14
CA LYS A 67 8.70 -3.45 8.84
C LYS A 67 7.29 -4.02 8.91
N ASP A 68 7.19 -5.34 8.78
CA ASP A 68 5.91 -6.02 8.82
C ASP A 68 5.20 -5.78 10.16
N TYR A 69 3.94 -5.35 10.07
CA TYR A 69 3.06 -5.10 11.21
C TYR A 69 3.65 -4.16 12.28
N GLU A 70 4.50 -3.20 11.89
CA GLU A 70 5.07 -2.17 12.77
C GLU A 70 4.99 -0.78 12.12
N CYS A 71 4.42 0.20 12.83
CA CYS A 71 4.38 1.58 12.36
C CYS A 71 5.74 2.29 12.50
N LEU A 72 5.96 3.37 11.72
CA LEU A 72 7.24 4.08 11.66
C LEU A 72 7.71 4.66 13.02
N CYS A 73 6.78 5.15 13.84
CA CYS A 73 7.10 5.66 15.17
C CYS A 73 7.33 4.54 16.19
N GLY A 74 6.90 3.31 15.89
CA GLY A 74 7.02 2.15 16.76
C GLY A 74 5.96 2.04 17.86
N LYS A 75 4.92 2.89 17.86
CA LYS A 75 3.81 2.81 18.84
C LYS A 75 3.00 1.53 18.67
N TYR A 76 2.61 1.21 17.44
CA TYR A 76 1.86 0.00 17.09
C TYR A 76 2.83 -1.04 16.53
N LYS A 77 2.97 -2.17 17.24
CA LYS A 77 3.84 -3.29 16.86
C LYS A 77 3.11 -4.62 16.97
N ARG A 78 3.51 -5.57 16.12
CA ARG A 78 2.99 -6.96 16.04
C ARG A 78 1.62 -7.04 15.35
N ILE A 79 1.28 -8.26 14.93
CA ILE A 79 0.10 -8.57 14.13
C ILE A 79 -1.24 -8.18 14.77
N LYS A 80 -1.30 -7.99 16.09
CA LYS A 80 -2.54 -7.59 16.80
C LYS A 80 -3.08 -6.22 16.40
N TYR A 81 -2.23 -5.33 15.85
CA TYR A 81 -2.64 -4.02 15.33
C TYR A 81 -2.75 -4.01 13.80
N ARG A 82 -2.88 -5.18 13.17
CA ARG A 82 -3.07 -5.27 11.71
C ARG A 82 -4.30 -4.44 11.29
N GLY A 83 -4.09 -3.55 10.33
CA GLY A 83 -5.15 -2.66 9.82
C GLY A 83 -5.36 -1.38 10.63
N VAL A 84 -4.67 -1.18 11.75
CA VAL A 84 -4.74 0.06 12.53
C VAL A 84 -3.83 1.12 11.90
N THR A 85 -4.40 2.27 11.54
CA THR A 85 -3.63 3.43 11.09
C THR A 85 -3.08 4.17 12.30
N CYS A 86 -1.76 4.40 12.31
CA CYS A 86 -1.10 5.19 13.35
C CYS A 86 -1.49 6.67 13.24
N GLU A 87 -1.67 7.33 14.37
CA GLU A 87 -1.75 8.80 14.42
C GLU A 87 -0.43 9.47 13.99
#